data_AF-A0A2D9C3W2-F1
#
_entry.id   AF-A0A2D9C3W2-F1
#
_cell.length_a   1.000
_cell.length_b   1.000
_cell.length_c   1.000
_cell.angle_alpha   90.00
_cell.angle_beta   90.00
_cell.angle_gamma   90.00
#
_symmetry.space_group_name_H-M   'P 1'
#
loop_
_entity.id
_entity.type
_entity.pdbx_description
1 polymer ?
#
loop_
_entity_poly.entity_id
_entity_poly.type
_entity_poly.pdbx_seq_one_letter_code
_entity_poly.pdbx_strand_id
1 'polypeptide(L)'
;MRPIRITRVKSPLLLALCAIGSTAMGDEIVVQNDSLTGGSTAAICPCFTAGEEAAVWLTSPCDGEIVGIQIFWMSLGGGAQVSLEDSIIVYESGNFPNPGPIKDIFDAPAMQDGGLNEFRYEDENQTIPISVPVSANEEFVVSFKFFNGNNTNPSLPSIVSDAQGCQPNKNAVRVNGSFWADACALGVSGDWVIRAIIDCGGDAVGAACLPDGSCMEGLTEAQTIDMGGFWNGPGSECADVQCLGACYIPSTQECLQFDKATCDLVGGLWAGPGTTDCVDPCPADINGDGNLDFFDVSAFLTAYQQTNPLADFDGDGDYDFFDISAFLTAFSEGCP
;
A
#
# COMPACT_ATOMS: atom_id res chain seq x y z
N MET A 1 -45.19 -44.69 48.95
CA MET A 1 -45.37 -43.62 47.94
C MET A 1 -44.08 -42.82 47.88
N ARG A 2 -43.32 -42.94 46.78
CA ARG A 2 -42.01 -42.29 46.60
C ARG A 2 -42.21 -40.88 46.01
N PRO A 3 -41.51 -39.84 46.51
CA PRO A 3 -41.68 -38.47 46.01
C PRO A 3 -40.98 -38.27 44.65
N ILE A 4 -41.68 -37.55 43.78
CA ILE A 4 -41.31 -37.15 42.42
C ILE A 4 -40.21 -36.07 42.49
N ARG A 5 -39.09 -36.28 41.78
CA ARG A 5 -38.02 -35.28 41.60
C ARG A 5 -38.38 -34.36 40.43
N ILE A 6 -38.44 -33.05 40.70
CA ILE A 6 -38.52 -31.99 39.68
C ILE A 6 -37.09 -31.68 39.21
N THR A 7 -36.76 -32.04 37.97
CA THR A 7 -35.52 -31.62 37.30
C THR A 7 -35.75 -30.27 36.61
N ARG A 8 -34.97 -29.25 37.01
CA ARG A 8 -34.87 -27.97 36.30
C ARG A 8 -34.22 -28.19 34.92
N VAL A 9 -34.92 -27.78 33.87
CA VAL A 9 -34.38 -27.67 32.51
C VAL A 9 -33.52 -26.41 32.45
N LYS A 10 -32.23 -26.55 32.10
CA LYS A 10 -31.34 -25.40 31.81
C LYS A 10 -31.50 -25.04 30.32
N SER A 11 -31.92 -23.79 30.05
CA SER A 11 -31.84 -23.17 28.72
C SER A 11 -30.38 -23.15 28.23
N PRO A 12 -30.12 -23.44 26.94
CA PRO A 12 -28.81 -23.18 26.37
C PRO A 12 -28.70 -21.68 26.11
N LEU A 13 -27.70 -21.06 26.73
CA LEU A 13 -27.27 -19.71 26.42
C LEU A 13 -26.61 -19.77 25.02
N LEU A 14 -27.22 -19.10 24.04
CA LEU A 14 -26.66 -18.95 22.70
C LEU A 14 -25.40 -18.08 22.82
N LEU A 15 -24.23 -18.70 22.70
CA LEU A 15 -22.95 -17.98 22.67
C LEU A 15 -22.78 -17.43 21.25
N ALA A 16 -22.99 -16.12 21.08
CA ALA A 16 -22.64 -15.43 19.86
C ALA A 16 -21.12 -15.48 19.69
N LEU A 17 -20.65 -16.30 18.74
CA LEU A 17 -19.26 -16.35 18.34
C LEU A 17 -19.01 -15.09 17.49
N CYS A 18 -18.48 -14.03 18.10
CA CYS A 18 -17.86 -12.94 17.36
C CYS A 18 -16.69 -13.55 16.58
N ALA A 19 -16.86 -13.72 15.27
CA ALA A 19 -15.74 -13.91 14.38
C ALA A 19 -14.93 -12.61 14.43
N ILE A 20 -13.84 -12.63 15.21
CA ILE A 20 -12.79 -11.64 15.06
C ILE A 20 -12.22 -11.93 13.67
N GLY A 21 -12.47 -11.03 12.72
CA GLY A 21 -11.77 -11.06 11.45
C GLY A 21 -10.28 -11.04 11.77
N SER A 22 -9.59 -12.13 11.45
CA SER A 22 -8.14 -12.11 11.33
C SER A 22 -7.85 -11.10 10.23
N THR A 23 -7.30 -9.95 10.60
CA THR A 23 -6.50 -9.16 9.67
C THR A 23 -5.52 -10.13 9.03
N ALA A 24 -5.57 -10.27 7.71
CA ALA A 24 -4.55 -11.02 6.99
C ALA A 24 -3.22 -10.41 7.41
N MET A 25 -2.38 -11.16 8.12
CA MET A 25 -0.98 -10.77 8.27
C MET A 25 -0.39 -10.96 6.89
N GLY A 26 0.02 -9.86 6.26
CA GLY A 26 0.87 -9.96 5.09
C GLY A 26 2.09 -10.81 5.42
N ASP A 27 2.59 -11.51 4.40
CA ASP A 27 3.75 -12.39 4.55
C ASP A 27 4.98 -11.49 4.75
N GLU A 28 5.36 -11.24 6.01
CA GLU A 28 6.60 -10.51 6.31
C GLU A 28 7.80 -11.36 5.88
N ILE A 29 8.58 -10.84 4.93
CA ILE A 29 9.79 -11.47 4.42
C ILE A 29 11.02 -10.71 4.92
N VAL A 30 11.92 -11.43 5.59
CA VAL A 30 13.26 -10.89 5.92
C VAL A 30 14.14 -10.96 4.67
N VAL A 31 14.55 -9.81 4.15
CA VAL A 31 15.54 -9.70 3.09
C VAL A 31 16.92 -9.39 3.66
N GLN A 32 17.91 -10.13 3.19
CA GLN A 32 19.28 -10.07 3.67
C GLN A 32 20.24 -10.47 2.55
N ASN A 33 21.46 -9.93 2.57
CA ASN A 33 22.57 -10.41 1.75
C ASN A 33 23.47 -11.38 2.54
N ASP A 34 23.51 -11.27 3.87
CA ASP A 34 24.30 -12.15 4.73
C ASP A 34 23.74 -13.58 4.82
N SER A 35 24.57 -14.50 5.30
CA SER A 35 24.25 -15.92 5.50
C SER A 35 24.40 -16.37 6.95
N LEU A 36 24.33 -15.44 7.91
CA LEU A 36 24.45 -15.73 9.33
C LEU A 36 23.22 -16.48 9.84
N THR A 37 23.46 -17.65 10.45
CA THR A 37 22.44 -18.47 11.11
C THR A 37 22.82 -18.76 12.57
N GLY A 38 21.89 -19.33 13.35
CA GLY A 38 22.13 -19.66 14.75
C GLY A 38 23.34 -20.60 14.94
N GLY A 39 24.38 -20.09 15.61
CA GLY A 39 25.63 -20.83 15.85
C GLY A 39 26.73 -20.63 14.79
N SER A 40 26.48 -19.83 13.76
CA SER A 40 27.51 -19.39 12.82
C SER A 40 28.52 -18.43 13.47
N THR A 41 29.72 -18.33 12.88
CA THR A 41 30.72 -17.35 13.29
C THR A 41 30.34 -15.97 12.75
N ALA A 42 30.39 -14.94 13.60
CA ALA A 42 30.26 -13.55 13.21
C ALA A 42 31.58 -12.81 13.48
N ALA A 43 32.00 -11.94 12.56
CA ALA A 43 33.17 -11.10 12.67
C ALA A 43 32.76 -9.68 13.07
N ILE A 44 33.09 -9.28 14.31
CA ILE A 44 32.81 -7.94 14.83
C ILE A 44 33.75 -6.94 14.15
N CYS A 45 33.24 -5.80 13.68
CA CYS A 45 34.06 -4.72 13.15
C CYS A 45 33.96 -3.47 14.05
N PRO A 46 34.67 -3.41 15.19
CA PRO A 46 34.82 -2.19 15.98
C PRO A 46 35.82 -1.28 15.26
N CYS A 47 35.43 -0.79 14.09
CA CYS A 47 36.29 -0.16 13.10
C CYS A 47 35.76 1.19 12.62
N PHE A 48 34.66 1.67 13.22
CA PHE A 48 33.98 2.89 12.82
C PHE A 48 34.33 4.06 13.73
N THR A 49 34.53 5.23 13.14
CA THR A 49 34.54 6.52 13.82
C THR A 49 33.13 7.12 13.86
N ALA A 50 32.89 8.07 14.76
CA ALA A 50 31.63 8.78 14.82
C ALA A 50 31.32 9.47 13.48
N GLY A 51 30.11 9.30 12.98
CA GLY A 51 29.62 9.81 11.69
C GLY A 51 29.91 8.91 10.49
N GLU A 52 30.61 7.80 10.65
CA GLU A 52 30.72 6.79 9.60
C GLU A 52 29.48 5.92 9.52
N GLU A 53 29.30 5.28 8.37
CA GLU A 53 28.13 4.44 8.10
C GLU A 53 28.52 3.07 7.56
N ALA A 54 27.79 2.03 7.93
CA ALA A 54 27.81 0.72 7.29
C ALA A 54 26.51 0.53 6.51
N ALA A 55 26.57 0.11 5.25
CA ALA A 55 25.37 0.00 4.41
C ALA A 55 25.32 -1.30 3.60
N VAL A 56 24.10 -1.77 3.35
CA VAL A 56 23.79 -2.96 2.54
C VAL A 56 22.83 -2.63 1.41
N TRP A 57 23.05 -3.24 0.24
CA TRP A 57 22.14 -3.17 -0.90
C TRP A 57 21.23 -4.40 -0.89
N LEU A 58 19.95 -4.17 -0.66
CA LEU A 58 18.93 -5.22 -0.55
C LEU A 58 17.94 -5.11 -1.71
N THR A 59 17.21 -6.18 -2.00
CA THR A 59 16.23 -6.22 -3.08
C THR A 59 14.90 -6.71 -2.54
N SER A 60 13.83 -5.97 -2.82
CA SER A 60 12.48 -6.37 -2.43
C SER A 60 11.99 -7.55 -3.28
N PRO A 61 11.41 -8.61 -2.69
CA PRO A 61 10.86 -9.74 -3.43
C PRO A 61 9.45 -9.46 -3.97
N CYS A 62 8.81 -8.37 -3.54
CA CYS A 62 7.38 -8.09 -3.74
C CYS A 62 7.13 -6.58 -3.76
N ASP A 63 5.96 -6.19 -4.24
CA ASP A 63 5.40 -4.88 -3.93
C ASP A 63 4.94 -4.91 -2.46
N GLY A 64 5.22 -3.86 -1.69
CA GLY A 64 4.89 -3.82 -0.26
C GLY A 64 5.60 -2.69 0.48
N GLU A 65 5.76 -2.86 1.79
CA GLU A 65 6.36 -1.86 2.67
C GLU A 65 7.53 -2.46 3.45
N ILE A 66 8.64 -1.75 3.60
CA ILE A 66 9.60 -2.06 4.65
C ILE A 66 8.92 -1.69 5.97
N VAL A 67 8.78 -2.67 6.85
CA VAL A 67 8.12 -2.55 8.17
C VAL A 67 9.07 -2.83 9.33
N GLY A 68 10.33 -3.12 9.04
CA GLY A 68 11.34 -3.31 10.06
C GLY A 68 12.76 -3.40 9.51
N ILE A 69 13.71 -3.04 10.35
CA ILE A 69 15.15 -3.20 10.07
C ILE A 69 15.77 -4.04 11.18
N GLN A 70 16.65 -4.96 10.81
CA GLN A 70 17.42 -5.77 11.74
C GLN A 70 18.91 -5.49 11.61
N ILE A 71 19.59 -5.24 12.72
CA ILE A 71 21.03 -5.00 12.76
C ILE A 71 21.66 -5.87 13.84
N PHE A 72 22.63 -6.69 13.47
CA PHE A 72 23.32 -7.52 14.44
C PHE A 72 24.43 -6.71 15.11
N TRP A 73 24.37 -6.65 16.44
CA TRP A 73 25.27 -5.87 17.27
C TRP A 73 25.84 -6.71 18.39
N MET A 74 27.17 -6.80 18.47
CA MET A 74 27.80 -7.50 19.57
C MET A 74 29.20 -6.99 19.92
N SER A 75 29.59 -7.20 21.17
CA SER A 75 30.93 -7.04 21.72
C SER A 75 31.64 -8.38 21.85
N LEU A 76 32.98 -8.33 21.91
CA LEU A 76 33.79 -9.54 22.10
C LEU A 76 33.55 -10.22 23.44
N GLY A 77 33.27 -9.44 24.49
CA GLY A 77 33.08 -9.92 25.86
C GLY A 77 31.63 -10.26 26.22
N GLY A 78 30.66 -9.73 25.46
CA GLY A 78 29.24 -9.74 25.81
C GLY A 78 28.91 -8.86 27.01
N GLY A 79 27.62 -8.49 27.14
CA GLY A 79 27.11 -7.71 28.25
C GLY A 79 27.51 -6.23 28.26
N ALA A 80 27.91 -5.67 27.11
CA ALA A 80 28.07 -4.24 26.96
C ALA A 80 26.74 -3.51 27.23
N GLN A 81 26.83 -2.27 27.71
CA GLN A 81 25.64 -1.45 27.94
C GLN A 81 24.98 -1.07 26.60
N VAL A 82 23.69 -0.76 26.64
CA VAL A 82 22.96 -0.24 25.48
C VAL A 82 23.67 1.00 24.94
N SER A 83 23.85 1.04 23.62
CA SER A 83 24.46 2.17 22.91
C SER A 83 23.40 2.87 22.08
N LEU A 84 23.23 4.18 22.25
CA LEU A 84 22.40 4.99 21.35
C LEU A 84 23.26 5.47 20.20
N GLU A 85 22.94 5.03 18.98
CA GLU A 85 23.66 5.45 17.77
C GLU A 85 22.94 6.59 17.03
N ASP A 86 23.44 7.03 15.87
CA ASP A 86 22.98 8.28 15.24
C ASP A 86 21.64 8.05 14.54
N SER A 87 21.63 7.17 13.53
CA SER A 87 20.44 6.89 12.74
C SER A 87 20.55 5.59 11.96
N ILE A 88 19.41 5.01 11.61
CA ILE A 88 19.25 4.07 10.49
C ILE A 88 18.68 4.86 9.32
N ILE A 89 19.18 4.68 8.11
CA ILE A 89 18.74 5.45 6.94
C ILE A 89 18.42 4.48 5.80
N VAL A 90 17.25 4.66 5.19
CA VAL A 90 16.86 3.95 3.97
C VAL A 90 17.02 4.89 2.78
N TYR A 91 17.74 4.45 1.76
CA TYR A 91 17.94 5.18 0.51
C TYR A 91 17.31 4.40 -0.67
N GLU A 92 16.95 5.14 -1.71
CA GLU A 92 16.78 4.57 -3.05
C GLU A 92 18.09 3.93 -3.50
N SER A 93 18.03 2.94 -4.39
CA SER A 93 19.26 2.45 -5.03
C SER A 93 19.92 3.56 -5.87
N GLY A 94 21.24 3.50 -5.90
CA GLY A 94 22.08 4.37 -6.70
C GLY A 94 23.15 3.56 -7.41
N ASN A 95 24.21 4.22 -7.86
CA ASN A 95 25.33 3.51 -8.47
C ASN A 95 26.29 3.05 -7.37
N PHE A 96 26.32 1.75 -7.06
CA PHE A 96 27.23 1.20 -6.05
C PHE A 96 28.67 1.75 -6.21
N PRO A 97 29.31 2.23 -5.12
CA PRO A 97 28.87 2.19 -3.73
C PRO A 97 28.03 3.39 -3.28
N ASN A 98 27.62 4.29 -4.17
CA ASN A 98 26.87 5.50 -3.84
C ASN A 98 25.35 5.24 -3.85
N PRO A 99 24.66 5.33 -2.71
CA PRO A 99 23.19 5.27 -2.66
C PRO A 99 22.54 6.44 -3.40
N GLY A 100 21.25 6.29 -3.70
CA GLY A 100 20.40 7.34 -4.25
C GLY A 100 19.92 8.33 -3.19
N PRO A 101 18.84 9.08 -3.48
CA PRO A 101 18.13 9.90 -2.49
C PRO A 101 17.71 9.13 -1.24
N ILE A 102 17.53 9.85 -0.13
CA ILE A 102 16.99 9.29 1.12
C ILE A 102 15.48 9.04 0.93
N LYS A 103 15.03 7.82 1.22
CA LYS A 103 13.62 7.48 1.36
C LYS A 103 13.14 7.80 2.78
N ASP A 104 13.93 7.41 3.79
CA ASP A 104 13.54 7.60 5.18
C ASP A 104 14.72 7.56 6.18
N ILE A 105 14.53 8.07 7.39
CA ILE A 105 15.50 8.15 8.49
C ILE A 105 14.84 7.76 9.82
N PHE A 106 15.45 6.82 10.54
CA PHE A 106 15.04 6.40 11.88
C PHE A 106 16.08 6.90 12.89
N ASP A 107 15.65 7.75 13.81
CA ASP A 107 16.54 8.47 14.70
C ASP A 107 16.91 7.63 15.94
N ALA A 108 18.16 7.79 16.39
CA ALA A 108 18.64 7.32 17.69
C ALA A 108 18.38 5.82 18.02
N PRO A 109 18.77 4.87 17.14
CA PRO A 109 18.56 3.45 17.42
C PRO A 109 19.31 3.00 18.68
N ALA A 110 18.58 2.36 19.60
CA ALA A 110 19.11 1.80 20.83
C ALA A 110 19.64 0.37 20.62
N MET A 111 20.95 0.23 20.56
CA MET A 111 21.63 -1.04 20.26
C MET A 111 21.87 -1.86 21.53
N GLN A 112 21.20 -3.01 21.64
CA GLN A 112 21.42 -4.00 22.68
C GLN A 112 22.53 -4.98 22.27
N ASP A 113 23.49 -5.19 23.16
CA ASP A 113 24.61 -6.10 22.94
C ASP A 113 24.19 -7.57 22.89
N GLY A 114 24.81 -8.33 21.97
CA GLY A 114 24.80 -9.79 21.96
C GLY A 114 23.82 -10.44 20.99
N GLY A 115 23.29 -9.70 20.01
CA GLY A 115 22.36 -10.29 19.05
C GLY A 115 21.83 -9.35 17.97
N LEU A 116 20.83 -9.87 17.25
CA LEU A 116 20.09 -9.16 16.23
C LEU A 116 19.07 -8.22 16.90
N ASN A 117 19.25 -6.92 16.70
CA ASN A 117 18.31 -5.89 17.15
C ASN A 117 17.29 -5.66 16.04
N GLU A 118 16.01 -5.62 16.38
CA GLU A 118 14.92 -5.37 15.43
C GLU A 118 14.24 -4.04 15.76
N PHE A 119 14.15 -3.17 14.75
CA PHE A 119 13.54 -1.85 14.82
C PHE A 119 12.26 -1.87 14.00
N ARG A 120 11.17 -1.40 14.60
CA ARG A 120 9.81 -1.36 14.01
C ARG A 120 9.20 0.04 14.00
N TYR A 121 9.92 1.02 14.53
CA TYR A 121 9.45 2.40 14.67
C TYR A 121 10.56 3.36 14.28
N GLU A 122 10.18 4.50 13.71
CA GLU A 122 11.07 5.57 13.24
C GLU A 122 11.58 6.43 14.41
N ASP A 123 10.86 6.42 15.55
CA ASP A 123 11.13 7.25 16.71
C ASP A 123 11.44 6.45 17.98
N GLU A 124 12.18 7.08 18.90
CA GLU A 124 12.57 6.49 20.19
C GLU A 124 11.37 6.17 21.11
N ASN A 125 10.23 6.83 20.91
CA ASN A 125 9.03 6.63 21.72
C ASN A 125 8.12 5.52 21.18
N GLN A 126 8.49 4.86 20.07
CA GLN A 126 7.73 3.78 19.44
C GLN A 126 6.31 4.22 19.07
N THR A 127 6.17 5.42 18.51
CA THR A 127 4.89 6.02 18.14
C THR A 127 4.65 6.06 16.63
N ILE A 128 5.71 6.08 15.83
CA ILE A 128 5.63 6.11 14.36
C ILE A 128 6.17 4.78 13.83
N PRO A 129 5.31 3.84 13.41
CA PRO A 129 5.75 2.59 12.79
C PRO A 129 6.48 2.87 11.47
N ILE A 130 7.50 2.07 11.16
CA ILE A 130 8.19 2.16 9.87
C ILE A 130 7.23 1.74 8.76
N SER A 131 7.10 2.58 7.72
CA SER A 131 6.39 2.26 6.48
C SER A 131 7.09 2.93 5.30
N VAL A 132 7.99 2.18 4.66
CA VAL A 132 8.70 2.67 3.47
C VAL A 132 8.27 1.85 2.24
N PRO A 133 7.61 2.47 1.24
CA PRO A 133 7.08 1.75 0.09
C PRO A 133 8.20 1.17 -0.76
N VAL A 134 8.03 -0.06 -1.23
CA VAL A 134 8.95 -0.75 -2.15
C VAL A 134 8.19 -1.52 -3.23
N SER A 135 8.76 -1.56 -4.42
CA SER A 135 8.24 -2.35 -5.54
C SER A 135 8.96 -3.70 -5.69
N ALA A 136 8.32 -4.66 -6.33
CA ALA A 136 8.91 -5.96 -6.61
C ALA A 136 10.18 -5.82 -7.46
N ASN A 137 11.28 -6.44 -7.00
CA ASN A 137 12.63 -6.32 -7.56
C ASN A 137 13.27 -4.92 -7.44
N GLU A 138 12.67 -3.99 -6.70
CA GLU A 138 13.32 -2.73 -6.36
C GLU A 138 14.56 -3.03 -5.51
N GLU A 139 15.69 -2.46 -5.91
CA GLU A 139 16.87 -2.40 -5.06
C GLU A 139 16.84 -1.14 -4.21
N PHE A 140 17.21 -1.27 -2.93
CA PHE A 140 17.28 -0.18 -1.98
C PHE A 140 18.49 -0.37 -1.06
N VAL A 141 18.84 0.67 -0.30
CA VAL A 141 20.01 0.63 0.58
C VAL A 141 19.60 0.92 2.01
N VAL A 142 20.02 0.07 2.95
CA VAL A 142 19.88 0.32 4.38
C VAL A 142 21.26 0.66 4.94
N SER A 143 21.37 1.82 5.57
CA SER A 143 22.58 2.31 6.20
C SER A 143 22.41 2.46 7.70
N PHE A 144 23.48 2.18 8.45
CA PHE A 144 23.57 2.39 9.88
C PHE A 144 24.68 3.38 10.19
N LYS A 145 24.32 4.52 10.79
CA LYS A 145 25.24 5.61 11.10
C LYS A 145 25.64 5.59 12.58
N PHE A 146 26.94 5.59 12.82
CA PHE A 146 27.51 5.55 14.15
C PHE A 146 27.52 6.95 14.78
N PHE A 147 26.98 7.07 15.99
CA PHE A 147 27.19 8.24 16.84
C PHE A 147 28.44 8.03 17.69
N ASN A 148 28.62 6.82 18.23
CA ASN A 148 29.74 6.47 19.08
C ASN A 148 30.82 5.75 18.27
N GLY A 149 31.97 6.41 18.09
CA GLY A 149 33.13 5.78 17.47
C GLY A 149 33.64 4.61 18.33
N ASN A 150 33.91 3.47 17.70
CA ASN A 150 34.41 2.26 18.37
C ASN A 150 35.77 1.77 17.83
N ASN A 151 36.33 2.43 16.81
CA ASN A 151 37.60 2.10 16.16
C ASN A 151 38.85 2.10 17.07
N THR A 152 38.76 2.67 18.27
CA THR A 152 39.89 2.77 19.21
C THR A 152 39.94 1.64 20.24
N ASN A 153 38.88 0.85 20.39
CA ASN A 153 38.83 -0.23 21.37
C ASN A 153 38.14 -1.48 20.80
N PRO A 154 38.89 -2.57 20.55
CA PRO A 154 38.36 -3.79 19.94
C PRO A 154 37.40 -4.58 20.86
N SER A 155 37.26 -4.21 22.13
CA SER A 155 36.29 -4.82 23.04
C SER A 155 34.91 -4.16 22.99
N LEU A 156 34.78 -3.01 22.33
CA LEU A 156 33.49 -2.32 22.21
C LEU A 156 32.55 -3.09 21.28
N PRO A 157 31.23 -3.02 21.50
CA PRO A 157 30.29 -3.60 20.58
C PRO A 157 30.31 -2.85 19.24
N SER A 158 30.00 -3.58 18.17
CA SER A 158 29.82 -3.04 16.84
C SER A 158 28.90 -3.92 16.01
N ILE A 159 28.62 -3.45 14.80
CA ILE A 159 28.08 -4.28 13.72
C ILE A 159 29.03 -5.45 13.42
N VAL A 160 28.44 -6.53 12.89
CA VAL A 160 29.18 -7.73 12.47
C VAL A 160 29.03 -7.98 10.97
N SER A 161 30.00 -8.71 10.43
CA SER A 161 29.90 -9.38 9.14
C SER A 161 29.86 -10.90 9.33
N ASP A 162 29.25 -11.61 8.38
CA ASP A 162 29.34 -13.07 8.35
C ASP A 162 30.74 -13.55 7.91
N ALA A 163 30.94 -14.87 7.80
CA ALA A 163 32.22 -15.49 7.47
C ALA A 163 32.23 -16.15 6.07
N GLN A 164 31.24 -15.88 5.23
CA GLN A 164 30.98 -16.64 3.99
C GLN A 164 31.52 -15.93 2.74
N GLY A 165 32.29 -14.86 2.93
CA GLY A 165 32.83 -14.04 1.85
C GLY A 165 31.98 -12.79 1.64
N CYS A 166 32.62 -11.69 1.28
CA CYS A 166 31.94 -10.43 1.02
C CYS A 166 31.41 -10.42 -0.41
N GLN A 167 30.08 -10.33 -0.58
CA GLN A 167 29.46 -10.34 -1.89
C GLN A 167 29.77 -9.04 -2.65
N PRO A 168 30.13 -9.14 -3.96
CA PRO A 168 30.41 -7.97 -4.77
C PRO A 168 29.22 -7.03 -4.84
N ASN A 169 29.48 -5.72 -4.71
CA ASN A 169 28.50 -4.65 -4.86
C ASN A 169 27.32 -4.68 -3.86
N LYS A 170 27.48 -5.34 -2.71
CA LYS A 170 26.41 -5.47 -1.72
C LYS A 170 26.68 -4.80 -0.38
N ASN A 171 27.94 -4.46 -0.08
CA ASN A 171 28.33 -3.89 1.21
C ASN A 171 29.15 -2.62 0.98
N ALA A 172 28.73 -1.51 1.59
CA ALA A 172 29.48 -0.26 1.53
C ALA A 172 29.77 0.29 2.93
N VAL A 173 30.71 1.21 2.98
CA VAL A 173 31.02 2.05 4.13
C VAL A 173 31.06 3.50 3.69
N ARG A 174 30.43 4.39 4.46
CA ARG A 174 30.61 5.84 4.29
C ARG A 174 31.76 6.31 5.17
N VAL A 175 32.92 6.46 4.55
CA VAL A 175 34.18 6.74 5.25
C VAL A 175 34.25 8.23 5.63
N ASN A 176 34.58 8.50 6.89
CA ASN A 176 34.59 9.83 7.51
C ASN A 176 33.33 10.67 7.21
N GLY A 177 32.16 10.04 7.02
CA GLY A 177 30.90 10.69 6.63
C GLY A 177 30.93 11.41 5.27
N SER A 178 31.97 11.19 4.46
CA SER A 178 32.27 12.05 3.30
C SER A 178 32.10 11.33 1.96
N PHE A 179 32.56 10.08 1.84
CA PHE A 179 32.46 9.33 0.59
C PHE A 179 32.13 7.87 0.84
N TRP A 180 31.44 7.27 -0.13
CA TRP A 180 31.09 5.85 -0.11
C TRP A 180 32.20 5.01 -0.72
N ALA A 181 32.48 3.88 -0.10
CA ALA A 181 33.47 2.91 -0.56
C ALA A 181 32.93 1.49 -0.40
N ASP A 182 33.41 0.59 -1.26
CA ASP A 182 33.14 -0.84 -1.15
C ASP A 182 33.77 -1.41 0.14
N ALA A 183 32.95 -1.96 1.02
CA ALA A 183 33.39 -2.54 2.29
C ALA A 183 34.34 -3.74 2.06
N CYS A 184 34.08 -4.55 1.03
CA CYS A 184 34.90 -5.69 0.68
C CYS A 184 36.31 -5.23 0.28
N ALA A 185 36.40 -4.13 -0.49
CA ALA A 185 37.68 -3.53 -0.89
C ALA A 185 38.45 -2.92 0.29
N LEU A 186 37.75 -2.53 1.35
CA LEU A 186 38.33 -2.04 2.61
C LEU A 186 38.77 -3.16 3.57
N GLY A 187 38.54 -4.42 3.21
CA GLY A 187 39.02 -5.59 3.95
C GLY A 187 37.97 -6.26 4.85
N VAL A 188 36.70 -5.90 4.72
CA VAL A 188 35.60 -6.65 5.34
C VAL A 188 35.48 -8.01 4.64
N SER A 189 35.51 -9.09 5.41
CA SER A 189 35.63 -10.45 4.88
C SER A 189 34.28 -11.12 4.56
N GLY A 190 33.18 -10.55 5.03
CA GLY A 190 31.82 -11.07 4.85
C GLY A 190 30.81 -9.97 4.57
N ASP A 191 29.54 -10.36 4.50
CA ASP A 191 28.43 -9.43 4.31
C ASP A 191 28.01 -8.82 5.65
N TRP A 192 27.72 -7.52 5.69
CA TRP A 192 27.19 -6.87 6.88
C TRP A 192 25.84 -7.51 7.26
N VAL A 193 25.66 -7.77 8.55
CA VAL A 193 24.39 -8.33 9.05
C VAL A 193 23.43 -7.19 9.37
N ILE A 194 22.99 -6.53 8.30
CA ILE A 194 21.88 -5.57 8.24
C ILE A 194 20.82 -6.18 7.32
N ARG A 195 19.58 -6.25 7.79
CA ARG A 195 18.47 -6.87 7.08
C ARG A 195 17.26 -5.95 7.12
N ALA A 196 16.37 -6.10 6.16
CA ALA A 196 15.08 -5.43 6.17
C ALA A 196 13.95 -6.47 6.24
N ILE A 197 12.83 -6.09 6.83
CA ILE A 197 11.62 -6.87 6.93
C ILE A 197 10.60 -6.19 6.04
N ILE A 198 10.15 -6.89 5.01
CA ILE A 198 9.22 -6.36 4.01
C ILE A 198 7.89 -7.05 4.23
N ASP A 199 6.85 -6.27 4.49
CA ASP A 199 5.47 -6.75 4.46
C ASP A 199 5.00 -6.80 3.00
N CYS A 200 5.01 -8.00 2.43
CA CYS A 200 4.51 -8.26 1.08
C CYS A 200 2.97 -8.31 0.99
N GLY A 201 2.26 -8.10 2.10
CA GLY A 201 0.80 -8.03 2.15
C GLY A 201 0.27 -6.66 2.55
N GLY A 202 1.11 -5.61 2.56
CA GLY A 202 0.62 -4.24 2.52
C GLY A 202 -0.21 -4.06 1.24
N ASP A 203 -1.45 -3.56 1.38
CA ASP A 203 -2.33 -3.37 0.22
C ASP A 203 -1.58 -2.52 -0.81
N ALA A 204 -1.40 -3.05 -2.02
CA ALA A 204 -0.60 -2.37 -3.01
C ALA A 204 -1.19 -0.97 -3.29
N VAL A 205 -0.32 0.03 -3.34
CA VAL A 205 -0.72 1.41 -3.58
C VAL A 205 -0.58 1.76 -5.06
N GLY A 206 -1.37 2.70 -5.52
CA GLY A 206 -1.29 3.23 -6.87
C GLY A 206 -2.21 4.43 -7.07
N ALA A 207 -2.23 4.93 -8.30
CA ALA A 207 -3.10 6.01 -8.72
C ALA A 207 -4.59 5.64 -8.64
N ALA A 208 -5.38 6.56 -8.10
CA ALA A 208 -6.81 6.46 -7.90
C ALA A 208 -7.51 7.68 -8.51
N CYS A 209 -8.54 7.42 -9.31
CA CYS A 209 -9.42 8.43 -9.85
C CYS A 209 -10.59 8.68 -8.90
N LEU A 210 -10.82 9.94 -8.53
CA LEU A 210 -11.87 10.30 -7.58
C LEU A 210 -13.16 10.77 -8.28
N PRO A 211 -14.30 10.80 -7.56
CA PRO A 211 -15.58 11.31 -8.07
C PRO A 211 -15.60 12.78 -8.50
N ASP A 212 -14.57 13.57 -8.17
CA ASP A 212 -14.42 14.94 -8.66
C ASP A 212 -13.62 15.03 -9.98
N GLY A 213 -13.19 13.89 -10.53
CA GLY A 213 -12.37 13.80 -11.73
C GLY A 213 -10.87 13.99 -11.49
N SER A 214 -10.44 14.23 -10.24
CA SER A 214 -9.02 14.30 -9.90
C SER A 214 -8.38 12.91 -9.83
N CYS A 215 -7.05 12.88 -9.96
CA CYS A 215 -6.24 11.70 -9.74
C CYS A 215 -5.35 11.92 -8.51
N MET A 216 -5.28 10.93 -7.62
CA MET A 216 -4.39 10.90 -6.46
C MET A 216 -3.50 9.65 -6.50
N GLU A 217 -2.26 9.78 -6.04
CA GLU A 217 -1.30 8.67 -5.97
C GLU A 217 -1.19 8.11 -4.55
N GLY A 218 -0.58 6.92 -4.42
CA GLY A 218 -0.29 6.33 -3.11
C GLY A 218 -1.52 5.81 -2.36
N LEU A 219 -2.62 5.53 -3.07
CA LEU A 219 -3.83 4.95 -2.47
C LEU A 219 -3.92 3.45 -2.70
N THR A 220 -4.38 2.75 -1.67
CA THR A 220 -4.78 1.35 -1.77
C THR A 220 -6.13 1.22 -2.50
N GLU A 221 -6.44 0.01 -3.00
CA GLU A 221 -7.76 -0.28 -3.57
C GLU A 221 -8.88 0.01 -2.55
N ALA A 222 -8.69 -0.41 -1.29
CA ALA A 222 -9.67 -0.23 -0.22
C ALA A 222 -9.92 1.25 0.10
N GLN A 223 -8.86 2.05 0.26
CA GLN A 223 -8.99 3.50 0.46
C GLN A 223 -9.70 4.17 -0.72
N THR A 224 -9.39 3.74 -1.94
CA THR A 224 -10.02 4.27 -3.15
C THR A 224 -11.52 3.98 -3.17
N ILE A 225 -11.92 2.76 -2.84
CA ILE A 225 -13.33 2.36 -2.72
C ILE A 225 -14.05 3.16 -1.64
N ASP A 226 -13.42 3.36 -0.47
CA ASP A 226 -13.99 4.16 0.62
C ASP A 226 -14.22 5.63 0.23
N MET A 227 -13.43 6.14 -0.71
CA MET A 227 -13.59 7.47 -1.30
C MET A 227 -14.54 7.51 -2.51
N GLY A 228 -15.14 6.38 -2.89
CA GLY A 228 -16.00 6.23 -4.08
C GLY A 228 -15.24 6.36 -5.41
N GLY A 229 -13.91 6.21 -5.39
CA GLY A 229 -13.06 6.32 -6.56
C GLY A 229 -12.87 5.01 -7.31
N PHE A 230 -12.05 5.08 -8.36
CA PHE A 230 -11.63 3.95 -9.19
C PHE A 230 -10.11 3.79 -9.12
N TRP A 231 -9.65 2.61 -8.71
CA TRP A 231 -8.24 2.31 -8.52
C TRP A 231 -7.62 1.78 -9.82
N ASN A 232 -6.46 2.30 -10.22
CA ASN A 232 -5.81 1.96 -11.50
C ASN A 232 -4.79 0.83 -11.38
N GLY A 233 -4.67 0.24 -10.19
CA GLY A 233 -3.79 -0.87 -9.92
C GLY A 233 -2.50 -0.48 -9.21
N PRO A 234 -1.68 -1.48 -8.85
CA PRO A 234 -0.46 -1.28 -8.10
C PRO A 234 0.59 -0.54 -8.93
N GLY A 235 1.28 0.42 -8.31
CA GLY A 235 2.38 1.17 -8.93
C GLY A 235 1.98 2.10 -10.08
N SER A 236 0.68 2.30 -10.35
CA SER A 236 0.23 3.25 -11.36
C SER A 236 0.46 4.69 -10.89
N GLU A 237 0.87 5.56 -11.79
CA GLU A 237 1.11 6.99 -11.54
C GLU A 237 0.04 7.85 -12.22
N CYS A 238 -0.32 8.98 -11.62
CA CYS A 238 -1.31 9.89 -12.19
C CYS A 238 -0.82 10.57 -13.48
N ALA A 239 0.48 10.54 -13.75
CA ALA A 239 1.04 11.01 -15.02
C ALA A 239 0.56 10.17 -16.23
N ASP A 240 0.29 8.89 -16.04
CA ASP A 240 -0.07 7.93 -17.09
C ASP A 240 -1.55 7.50 -17.04
N VAL A 241 -2.28 7.94 -16.01
CA VAL A 241 -3.70 7.61 -15.81
C VAL A 241 -4.61 8.72 -16.34
N GLN A 242 -5.64 8.34 -17.10
CA GLN A 242 -6.73 9.24 -17.47
C GLN A 242 -8.00 8.85 -16.73
N CYS A 243 -8.52 9.74 -15.89
CA CYS A 243 -9.75 9.53 -15.13
C CYS A 243 -11.01 9.72 -15.99
N LEU A 244 -11.21 8.79 -16.93
CA LEU A 244 -12.39 8.72 -17.78
C LEU A 244 -13.56 8.04 -17.05
N GLY A 245 -14.76 8.43 -17.44
CA GLY A 245 -16.00 7.80 -17.00
C GLY A 245 -17.10 7.99 -18.04
N ALA A 246 -18.19 7.24 -17.88
CA ALA A 246 -19.37 7.36 -18.70
C ALA A 246 -20.00 8.76 -18.53
N CYS A 247 -20.25 9.40 -19.65
CA CYS A 247 -20.87 10.71 -19.75
C CYS A 247 -22.12 10.59 -20.60
N TYR A 248 -23.28 10.78 -19.97
CA TYR A 248 -24.57 10.81 -20.66
C TYR A 248 -24.85 12.23 -21.13
N ILE A 249 -25.14 12.43 -22.42
CA ILE A 249 -25.47 13.76 -22.96
C ILE A 249 -26.98 13.82 -23.24
N PRO A 250 -27.80 14.48 -22.40
CA PRO A 250 -29.26 14.46 -22.55
C PRO A 250 -29.75 14.97 -23.92
N SER A 251 -29.06 15.99 -24.46
CA SER A 251 -29.45 16.61 -25.74
C SER A 251 -29.29 15.71 -26.97
N THR A 252 -28.41 14.71 -26.91
CA THR A 252 -28.14 13.78 -28.03
C THR A 252 -28.47 12.33 -27.69
N GLN A 253 -28.76 12.02 -26.42
CA GLN A 253 -28.92 10.67 -25.89
C GLN A 253 -27.68 9.78 -26.14
N GLU A 254 -26.50 10.40 -26.29
CA GLU A 254 -25.25 9.66 -26.50
C GLU A 254 -24.57 9.36 -25.16
N CYS A 255 -23.99 8.17 -25.07
CA CYS A 255 -23.12 7.77 -23.99
C CYS A 255 -21.67 7.71 -24.50
N LEU A 256 -20.80 8.56 -23.95
CA LEU A 256 -19.40 8.65 -24.36
C LEU A 256 -18.48 8.54 -23.13
N GLN A 257 -17.22 8.21 -23.36
CA GLN A 257 -16.19 8.17 -22.32
C GLN A 257 -15.43 9.49 -22.31
N PHE A 258 -15.65 10.29 -21.27
CA PHE A 258 -14.98 11.58 -21.07
C PHE A 258 -14.46 11.71 -19.64
N ASP A 259 -13.45 12.57 -19.48
CA ASP A 259 -13.14 13.10 -18.15
C ASP A 259 -14.29 14.01 -17.67
N LYS A 260 -14.34 14.25 -16.36
CA LYS A 260 -15.41 15.05 -15.76
C LYS A 260 -15.52 16.45 -16.39
N ALA A 261 -14.39 17.12 -16.61
CA ALA A 261 -14.37 18.49 -17.12
C ALA A 261 -14.94 18.58 -18.53
N THR A 262 -14.62 17.61 -19.39
CA THR A 262 -15.13 17.49 -20.75
C THR A 262 -16.61 17.12 -20.74
N CYS A 263 -17.04 16.22 -19.85
CA CYS A 263 -18.45 15.88 -19.69
C CYS A 263 -19.29 17.10 -19.28
N ASP A 264 -18.83 17.85 -18.28
CA ASP A 264 -19.48 19.09 -17.83
C ASP A 264 -19.56 20.13 -18.98
N LEU A 265 -18.50 20.24 -19.79
CA LEU A 265 -18.43 21.20 -20.91
C LEU A 265 -19.46 20.93 -22.00
N VAL A 266 -19.76 19.66 -22.28
CA VAL A 266 -20.78 19.27 -23.27
C VAL A 266 -22.20 19.21 -22.69
N GLY A 267 -22.37 19.59 -21.42
CA GLY A 267 -23.65 19.54 -20.71
C GLY A 267 -24.10 18.11 -20.40
N GLY A 268 -23.15 17.18 -20.27
CA GLY A 268 -23.43 15.79 -19.91
C GLY A 268 -23.47 15.56 -18.40
N LEU A 269 -23.98 14.39 -18.04
CA LEU A 269 -24.06 13.86 -16.68
C LEU A 269 -22.97 12.79 -16.52
N TRP A 270 -21.94 13.10 -15.73
CA TRP A 270 -20.81 12.22 -15.52
C TRP A 270 -21.12 11.19 -14.43
N ALA A 271 -21.03 9.91 -14.74
CA ALA A 271 -21.36 8.82 -13.83
C ALA A 271 -20.21 8.47 -12.85
N GLY A 272 -19.05 9.13 -12.98
CA GLY A 272 -17.87 8.89 -12.15
C GLY A 272 -16.79 8.07 -12.87
N PRO A 273 -15.58 8.01 -12.30
CA PRO A 273 -14.45 7.39 -12.96
C PRO A 273 -14.61 5.87 -13.09
N GLY A 274 -14.10 5.30 -14.19
CA GLY A 274 -14.13 3.85 -14.45
C GLY A 274 -15.50 3.29 -14.85
N THR A 275 -16.54 4.11 -14.89
CA THR A 275 -17.88 3.70 -15.34
C THR A 275 -17.94 3.56 -16.86
N THR A 276 -18.57 2.49 -17.35
CA THR A 276 -18.76 2.27 -18.80
C THR A 276 -20.18 2.59 -19.26
N ASP A 277 -21.13 2.48 -18.34
CA ASP A 277 -22.56 2.55 -18.64
C ASP A 277 -23.13 3.87 -18.15
N CYS A 278 -23.75 4.59 -19.07
CA CYS A 278 -24.59 5.73 -18.73
C CYS A 278 -25.91 5.20 -18.20
N VAL A 279 -26.02 5.02 -16.89
CA VAL A 279 -27.34 4.96 -16.27
C VAL A 279 -27.93 6.34 -16.46
N ASP A 280 -28.94 6.48 -17.32
CA ASP A 280 -29.74 7.70 -17.38
C ASP A 280 -30.29 7.92 -15.96
N PRO A 281 -29.92 9.00 -15.25
CA PRO A 281 -30.40 9.25 -13.90
C PRO A 281 -31.89 9.57 -13.88
N CYS A 282 -32.50 9.78 -15.05
CA CYS A 282 -33.90 10.09 -15.24
C CYS A 282 -34.44 9.37 -16.49
N PRO A 283 -34.48 8.02 -16.50
CA PRO A 283 -34.88 7.29 -17.70
C PRO A 283 -36.31 7.65 -18.12
N ALA A 284 -37.14 8.13 -17.18
CA ALA A 284 -38.52 8.54 -17.43
C ALA A 284 -38.68 9.94 -18.06
N ASP A 285 -37.64 10.77 -18.17
CA ASP A 285 -37.65 12.01 -18.97
C ASP A 285 -37.35 11.69 -20.44
N ILE A 286 -38.36 11.15 -21.10
CA ILE A 286 -38.25 10.65 -22.49
C ILE A 286 -37.95 11.79 -23.47
N ASN A 287 -38.37 13.01 -23.17
CA ASN A 287 -38.22 14.14 -24.07
C ASN A 287 -36.89 14.91 -23.84
N GLY A 288 -36.20 14.64 -22.71
CA GLY A 288 -34.89 15.17 -22.35
C GLY A 288 -34.90 16.64 -21.94
N ASP A 289 -36.04 17.18 -21.51
CA ASP A 289 -36.20 18.60 -21.13
C ASP A 289 -35.90 18.90 -19.65
N GLY A 290 -35.60 17.86 -18.87
CA GLY A 290 -35.25 17.92 -17.46
C GLY A 290 -36.47 18.05 -16.53
N ASN A 291 -37.70 18.04 -17.05
CA ASN A 291 -38.92 18.10 -16.25
C ASN A 291 -39.73 16.84 -16.45
N LEU A 292 -39.95 16.11 -15.37
CA LEU A 292 -40.77 14.90 -15.40
C LEU A 292 -42.26 15.27 -15.34
N ASP A 293 -42.93 15.33 -16.48
CA ASP A 293 -44.32 15.75 -16.59
C ASP A 293 -45.15 14.97 -17.63
N PHE A 294 -46.31 15.51 -18.01
CA PHE A 294 -47.20 14.84 -18.97
C PHE A 294 -46.56 14.66 -20.36
N PHE A 295 -45.61 15.52 -20.75
CA PHE A 295 -44.95 15.45 -22.04
C PHE A 295 -44.10 14.18 -22.17
N ASP A 296 -43.48 13.70 -21.09
CA ASP A 296 -42.72 12.43 -21.12
C ASP A 296 -43.62 11.22 -21.25
N VAL A 297 -44.76 11.22 -20.54
CA VAL A 297 -45.78 10.18 -20.70
C VAL A 297 -46.29 10.16 -22.16
N SER A 298 -46.50 11.34 -22.75
CA SER A 298 -46.94 11.44 -24.14
C SER A 298 -45.88 10.94 -25.14
N ALA A 299 -44.60 11.20 -24.84
CA ALA A 299 -43.48 10.74 -25.65
C ALA A 299 -43.28 9.22 -25.52
N PHE A 300 -43.36 8.67 -24.31
CA PHE A 300 -43.33 7.22 -24.05
C PHE A 300 -44.44 6.50 -24.83
N LEU A 301 -45.69 6.98 -24.74
CA LEU A 301 -46.82 6.36 -25.47
C LEU A 301 -46.63 6.41 -26.99
N THR A 302 -45.98 7.46 -27.51
CA THR A 302 -45.64 7.58 -28.93
C THR A 302 -44.57 6.56 -29.32
N ALA A 303 -43.51 6.41 -28.51
CA ALA A 303 -42.45 5.44 -28.70
C ALA A 303 -42.98 3.99 -28.64
N TYR A 304 -43.83 3.69 -27.66
CA TYR A 304 -44.44 2.38 -27.46
C TYR A 304 -45.30 1.95 -28.66
N GLN A 305 -46.12 2.86 -29.23
CA GLN A 305 -46.92 2.56 -30.43
C GLN A 305 -46.07 2.30 -31.68
N GLN A 306 -44.82 2.76 -31.69
CA GLN A 306 -43.89 2.61 -32.81
C GLN A 306 -42.89 1.47 -32.60
N THR A 307 -42.98 0.71 -31.49
CA THR A 307 -41.97 -0.29 -31.09
C THR A 307 -40.55 0.29 -31.17
N ASN A 308 -40.41 1.53 -30.70
CA ASN A 308 -39.12 2.24 -30.65
C ASN A 308 -38.35 1.72 -29.44
N PRO A 309 -37.04 1.38 -29.55
CA PRO A 309 -36.21 0.93 -28.43
C PRO A 309 -36.26 1.80 -27.17
N LEU A 310 -36.60 3.09 -27.28
CA LEU A 310 -36.83 3.97 -26.12
C LEU A 310 -38.02 3.54 -25.22
N ALA A 311 -38.90 2.67 -25.71
CA ALA A 311 -40.05 2.15 -24.98
C ALA A 311 -39.84 0.73 -24.41
N ASP A 312 -38.69 0.10 -24.68
CA ASP A 312 -38.26 -1.17 -24.06
C ASP A 312 -37.55 -0.82 -22.74
N PHE A 313 -38.36 -0.73 -21.68
CA PHE A 313 -37.99 -0.06 -20.43
C PHE A 313 -37.44 -1.01 -19.37
N ASP A 314 -37.70 -2.32 -19.52
CA ASP A 314 -37.05 -3.37 -18.74
C ASP A 314 -35.91 -4.08 -19.51
N GLY A 315 -35.76 -3.76 -20.81
CA GLY A 315 -34.63 -4.18 -21.64
C GLY A 315 -34.71 -5.62 -22.13
N ASP A 316 -35.91 -6.23 -22.13
CA ASP A 316 -36.10 -7.62 -22.50
C ASP A 316 -36.33 -7.84 -24.01
N GLY A 317 -36.51 -6.77 -24.77
CA GLY A 317 -36.68 -6.77 -26.22
C GLY A 317 -38.11 -7.05 -26.70
N ASP A 318 -39.05 -7.29 -25.79
CA ASP A 318 -40.48 -7.30 -26.04
C ASP A 318 -41.07 -5.91 -25.69
N TYR A 319 -42.24 -5.58 -26.27
CA TYR A 319 -42.93 -4.30 -26.00
C TYR A 319 -44.31 -4.60 -25.42
N ASP A 320 -44.39 -4.76 -24.10
CA ASP A 320 -45.57 -5.29 -23.43
C ASP A 320 -45.95 -4.49 -22.16
N PHE A 321 -46.69 -5.11 -21.24
CA PHE A 321 -47.14 -4.45 -20.03
C PHE A 321 -45.99 -4.15 -19.06
N PHE A 322 -44.91 -4.93 -19.10
CA PHE A 322 -43.79 -4.79 -18.17
C PHE A 322 -43.01 -3.50 -18.41
N ASP A 323 -42.82 -3.08 -19.66
CA ASP A 323 -42.27 -1.76 -20.02
C ASP A 323 -43.07 -0.60 -19.43
N ILE A 324 -44.40 -0.66 -19.57
CA ILE A 324 -45.29 0.37 -19.04
C ILE A 324 -45.16 0.42 -17.52
N SER A 325 -45.07 -0.75 -16.87
CA SER A 325 -44.91 -0.83 -15.42
C SER A 325 -43.55 -0.30 -14.94
N ALA A 326 -42.48 -0.56 -15.69
CA ALA A 326 -41.14 -0.07 -15.43
C ALA A 326 -41.05 1.46 -15.64
N PHE A 327 -41.62 1.98 -16.73
CA PHE A 327 -41.73 3.42 -16.98
C PHE A 327 -42.50 4.13 -15.86
N LEU A 328 -43.66 3.62 -15.45
CA LEU A 328 -44.44 4.23 -14.36
C LEU A 328 -43.71 4.18 -13.02
N THR A 329 -42.92 3.13 -12.78
CA THR A 329 -42.09 3.04 -11.57
C THR A 329 -41.04 4.15 -11.58
N ALA A 330 -40.24 4.25 -12.65
CA ALA A 330 -39.24 5.31 -12.81
C ALA A 330 -39.86 6.72 -12.77
N PHE A 331 -41.00 6.92 -13.43
CA PHE A 331 -41.73 8.19 -13.43
C PHE A 331 -42.22 8.58 -12.02
N SER A 332 -42.55 7.60 -11.18
CA SER A 332 -42.97 7.84 -9.79
C SER A 332 -41.82 8.06 -8.81
N GLU A 333 -40.65 7.49 -9.11
CA GLU A 333 -39.41 7.69 -8.34
C GLU A 333 -38.85 9.11 -8.53
N GLY A 334 -39.18 9.75 -9.65
CA GLY A 334 -38.75 11.11 -9.96
C GLY A 334 -37.33 11.14 -10.49
N CYS A 335 -36.85 12.35 -10.78
CA CYS A 335 -35.51 12.58 -11.30
C CYS A 335 -34.72 13.49 -10.35
N PRO A 336 -33.41 13.27 -10.18
CA PRO A 336 -32.55 14.06 -9.29
C PRO A 336 -32.54 15.56 -9.58
#